data_AF-A0A844GR52-F1
#
_entry.id   AF-A0A844GR52-F1
#
_cell.length_a   1.000
_cell.length_b   1.000
_cell.length_c   1.000
_cell.angle_alpha   90.00
_cell.angle_beta   90.00
_cell.angle_gamma   90.00
#
_symmetry.space_group_name_H-M   'P 1'
#
loop_
_entity.id
_entity.type
_entity.pdbx_description
1 polymer ?
#
loop_
_entity_poly.entity_id
_entity_poly.type
_entity_poly.pdbx_seq_one_letter_code
_entity_poly.pdbx_strand_id
1 'polypeptide(L)'
;MLESYMKQITNCINSLSSYLRENQEEKRQNYCEKLEQTLELVIKFFKKYDALNNHSFRCQNIGIDLLMNPEREVRWEINTQNKTEGFKKSMTTKELVNYCWDNKMDVKSLITNLFSYINQILSKKKQRMSNEIDRYNSEINCLNEAIDNLNELIEMDIPEEIKQR
;
A
#
# COMPACT_ATOMS: atom_id res chain seq x y z
N MET A 1 -56.83 21.89 23.43
CA MET A 1 -56.35 22.44 22.13
C MET A 1 -54.82 22.56 22.10
N LEU A 2 -54.18 23.21 23.09
CA LEU A 2 -52.72 23.38 23.16
C LEU A 2 -51.92 22.06 23.31
N GLU A 3 -52.40 21.12 24.13
CA GLU A 3 -51.75 19.81 24.32
C GLU A 3 -51.71 18.95 23.05
N SER A 4 -52.73 19.07 22.21
CA SER A 4 -52.79 18.37 20.92
C SER A 4 -51.70 18.88 19.97
N TYR A 5 -51.49 20.20 19.91
CA TYR A 5 -50.41 20.81 19.15
C TYR A 5 -49.03 20.45 19.70
N MET A 6 -48.84 20.46 21.03
CA MET A 6 -47.57 20.01 21.62
C MET A 6 -47.27 18.55 21.28
N LYS A 7 -48.27 17.66 21.31
CA LYS A 7 -48.11 16.25 20.93
C LYS A 7 -47.72 16.09 19.46
N GLN A 8 -48.29 16.88 18.56
CA GLN A 8 -47.94 16.88 17.14
C GLN A 8 -46.50 17.38 16.90
N ILE A 9 -46.09 18.45 17.57
CA ILE A 9 -44.72 18.98 17.47
C ILE A 9 -43.70 17.94 17.97
N THR A 10 -43.94 17.32 19.12
CA THR A 10 -43.06 16.26 19.65
C THR A 10 -42.95 15.08 18.69
N ASN A 11 -44.06 14.66 18.07
CA ASN A 11 -44.04 13.57 17.08
C ASN A 11 -43.22 13.93 15.83
N CYS A 12 -43.34 15.17 15.34
CA CYS A 12 -42.51 15.66 14.23
C CYS A 12 -41.02 15.71 14.59
N ILE A 13 -40.67 16.18 15.79
CA ILE A 13 -39.28 16.21 16.26
C ILE A 13 -38.71 14.79 16.36
N ASN A 14 -39.49 13.83 16.88
CA ASN A 14 -39.07 12.44 16.99
C ASN A 14 -38.90 11.79 15.62
N SER A 15 -39.82 12.03 14.70
CA SER A 15 -39.73 11.52 13.32
C SER A 15 -38.52 12.10 12.59
N LEU A 16 -38.27 13.41 12.72
CA LEU A 16 -37.09 14.06 12.16
C LEU A 16 -35.79 13.50 12.78
N SER A 17 -35.76 13.32 14.10
CA SER A 17 -34.58 12.77 14.79
C SER A 17 -34.30 11.33 14.36
N SER A 18 -35.33 10.50 14.21
CA SER A 18 -35.20 9.14 13.67
C SER A 18 -34.66 9.15 12.24
N TYR A 19 -35.23 9.98 11.37
CA TYR A 19 -34.79 10.12 9.98
C TYR A 19 -33.34 10.61 9.88
N LEU A 20 -32.97 11.62 10.66
CA LEU A 20 -31.60 12.13 10.68
C LEU A 20 -30.60 11.08 11.19
N ARG A 21 -30.99 10.29 12.20
CA ARG A 21 -30.17 9.19 12.73
C ARG A 21 -30.00 8.07 11.70
N GLU A 22 -31.07 7.65 11.03
CA GLU A 22 -31.02 6.63 9.96
C GLU A 22 -30.10 7.06 8.81
N ASN A 23 -30.24 8.30 8.36
CA ASN A 23 -29.41 8.87 7.29
C ASN A 23 -27.93 9.01 7.71
N GLN A 24 -27.66 9.28 8.99
CA GLN A 24 -26.29 9.29 9.51
C GLN A 24 -25.69 7.88 9.61
N GLU A 25 -26.45 6.88 10.05
CA GLU A 25 -25.96 5.51 10.15
C GLU A 25 -25.67 4.93 8.76
N GLU A 26 -26.54 5.16 7.77
CA GLU A 26 -26.31 4.73 6.39
C GLU A 26 -25.05 5.40 5.80
N LYS A 27 -24.85 6.70 6.04
CA LYS A 27 -23.64 7.41 5.62
C LYS A 27 -22.38 6.85 6.27
N ARG A 28 -22.44 6.57 7.58
CA ARG A 28 -21.34 5.96 8.32
C ARG A 28 -21.02 4.59 7.75
N GLN A 29 -22.03 3.76 7.52
CA GLN A 29 -21.85 2.41 7.00
C GLN A 29 -21.21 2.42 5.61
N ASN A 30 -21.72 3.26 4.70
CA ASN A 30 -21.18 3.41 3.35
C ASN A 30 -19.73 3.95 3.36
N TYR A 31 -19.45 4.93 4.23
CA TYR A 31 -18.09 5.42 4.46
C TYR A 31 -17.17 4.30 4.94
N CYS A 32 -17.58 3.56 5.97
CA CYS A 32 -16.75 2.54 6.58
C CYS A 32 -16.48 1.40 5.59
N GLU A 33 -17.51 0.93 4.91
CA GLU A 33 -17.41 -0.15 3.92
C GLU A 33 -16.44 0.21 2.79
N LYS A 34 -16.58 1.40 2.20
CA LYS A 34 -15.72 1.82 1.09
C LYS A 34 -14.27 2.04 1.51
N LEU A 35 -14.06 2.61 2.70
CA LEU A 35 -12.72 2.81 3.22
C LEU A 35 -12.06 1.47 3.54
N GLU A 36 -12.77 0.55 4.18
CA GLU A 36 -12.28 -0.80 4.50
C GLU A 36 -11.92 -1.56 3.22
N GLN A 37 -12.81 -1.60 2.21
CA GLN A 37 -12.54 -2.23 0.92
C GLN A 37 -11.29 -1.63 0.23
N THR A 38 -11.13 -0.30 0.29
CA THR A 38 -9.97 0.38 -0.29
C THR A 38 -8.68 -0.02 0.43
N LEU A 39 -8.68 -0.03 1.76
CA LEU A 39 -7.52 -0.41 2.55
C LEU A 39 -7.17 -1.90 2.37
N GLU A 40 -8.16 -2.78 2.23
CA GLU A 40 -7.93 -4.19 1.92
C GLU A 40 -7.26 -4.42 0.55
N LEU A 41 -7.58 -3.60 -0.46
CA LEU A 41 -6.85 -3.62 -1.73
C LEU A 41 -5.39 -3.20 -1.57
N VAL A 42 -5.12 -2.19 -0.74
CA VAL A 42 -3.76 -1.77 -0.41
C VAL A 42 -3.00 -2.86 0.36
N ILE A 43 -3.65 -3.53 1.30
CA ILE A 43 -3.07 -4.66 2.04
C ILE A 43 -2.72 -5.79 1.08
N LYS A 44 -3.61 -6.15 0.15
CA LYS A 44 -3.35 -7.17 -0.89
C LYS A 44 -2.13 -6.79 -1.75
N PHE A 45 -1.99 -5.51 -2.09
CA PHE A 45 -0.81 -5.01 -2.79
C PHE A 45 0.47 -5.26 -1.99
N PHE A 46 0.52 -4.84 -0.72
CA PHE A 46 1.71 -5.02 0.11
C PHE A 46 2.04 -6.49 0.36
N LYS A 47 1.04 -7.34 0.62
CA LYS A 47 1.25 -8.79 0.75
C LYS A 47 1.81 -9.43 -0.53
N LYS A 48 1.47 -8.91 -1.70
CA LYS A 48 1.97 -9.46 -2.98
C LYS A 48 3.39 -9.01 -3.29
N TYR A 49 3.69 -7.73 -3.05
CA TYR A 49 4.91 -7.13 -3.56
C TYR A 49 5.95 -6.83 -2.48
N ASP A 50 5.57 -6.70 -1.20
CA ASP A 50 6.45 -6.17 -0.15
C ASP A 50 6.18 -6.77 1.25
N ALA A 51 5.79 -8.06 1.31
CA ALA A 51 5.24 -8.70 2.51
C ALA A 51 6.18 -8.82 3.73
N LEU A 52 7.46 -8.45 3.59
CA LEU A 52 8.45 -8.55 4.66
C LEU A 52 8.71 -7.22 5.37
N ASN A 53 8.11 -6.13 4.89
CA ASN A 53 8.39 -4.79 5.36
C ASN A 53 7.17 -4.17 6.05
N ASN A 54 7.44 -3.42 7.12
CA ASN A 54 6.48 -2.47 7.66
C ASN A 54 6.54 -1.17 6.85
N HIS A 55 5.42 -0.48 6.75
CA HIS A 55 5.30 0.73 5.95
C HIS A 55 4.81 1.90 6.79
N SER A 56 5.56 2.99 6.78
CA SER A 56 5.19 4.22 7.48
C SER A 56 4.94 5.33 6.48
N PHE A 57 3.82 6.03 6.63
CA PHE A 57 3.48 7.20 5.85
C PHE A 57 2.77 8.23 6.73
N ARG A 58 2.68 9.47 6.24
CA ARG A 58 2.04 10.56 6.99
C ARG A 58 0.67 10.89 6.42
N CYS A 59 -0.30 11.10 7.29
CA CYS A 59 -1.54 11.79 6.98
C CYS A 59 -1.53 13.11 7.76
N GLN A 60 -1.34 14.23 7.08
CA GLN A 60 -1.08 15.52 7.73
C GLN A 60 0.11 15.41 8.73
N ASN A 61 -0.11 15.71 10.01
CA ASN A 61 0.90 15.60 11.07
C ASN A 61 0.85 14.27 11.85
N ILE A 62 0.03 13.31 11.38
CA ILE A 62 -0.17 12.02 12.03
C ILE A 62 0.65 10.96 11.26
N GLY A 63 1.50 10.23 11.97
CA GLY A 63 2.18 9.05 11.43
C GLY A 63 1.22 7.87 11.39
N ILE A 64 1.22 7.12 10.29
CA ILE A 64 0.42 5.92 10.15
C ILE A 64 1.34 4.80 9.69
N ASP A 65 1.38 3.76 10.50
CA ASP A 65 2.21 2.59 10.29
C ASP A 65 1.33 1.41 9.91
N LEU A 66 1.60 0.81 8.76
CA LEU A 66 1.11 -0.50 8.36
C LEU A 66 2.13 -1.54 8.78
N LEU A 67 1.75 -2.38 9.73
CA LEU A 67 2.59 -3.40 10.30
C LEU A 67 2.20 -4.77 9.75
N MET A 68 3.18 -5.58 9.39
CA MET A 68 2.97 -6.94 8.91
C MET A 68 3.81 -7.92 9.73
N ASN A 69 3.19 -8.99 10.21
CA ASN A 69 3.90 -10.04 10.93
C ASN A 69 4.38 -11.16 9.97
N PRO A 70 5.24 -12.09 10.43
CA PRO A 70 5.70 -13.22 9.61
C PRO A 70 4.59 -14.14 9.07
N GLU A 71 3.42 -14.16 9.74
CA GLU A 71 2.23 -14.91 9.32
C GLU A 71 1.40 -14.18 8.26
N ARG A 72 1.85 -13.00 7.81
CA ARG A 72 1.15 -12.10 6.87
C ARG A 72 -0.17 -11.56 7.41
N GLU A 73 -0.34 -11.53 8.72
CA GLU A 73 -1.35 -10.69 9.33
C GLU A 73 -0.93 -9.23 9.25
N VAL A 74 -1.91 -8.35 9.12
CA VAL A 74 -1.68 -6.92 8.91
C VAL A 74 -2.46 -6.12 9.94
N ARG A 75 -1.79 -5.15 10.53
CA ARG A 75 -2.37 -4.22 11.49
C ARG A 75 -1.91 -2.80 11.22
N TRP A 76 -2.67 -1.85 11.74
CA TRP A 76 -2.48 -0.43 11.57
C TRP A 76 -2.17 0.23 12.90
N GLU A 77 -1.29 1.20 12.89
CA GLU A 77 -0.97 1.99 14.04
C GLU A 77 -0.98 3.47 13.70
N ILE A 78 -1.62 4.27 14.56
CA ILE A 78 -1.64 5.72 14.45
C ILE A 78 -0.61 6.26 15.43
N ASN A 79 0.54 6.62 14.89
CA ASN A 79 1.70 7.06 15.62
C ASN A 79 1.61 8.58 15.87
N THR A 80 1.01 8.94 17.00
CA THR A 80 0.90 10.34 17.46
C THR A 80 2.07 10.77 18.37
N GLN A 81 2.85 9.81 18.89
CA GLN A 81 3.88 10.04 19.91
C GLN A 81 5.30 9.67 19.46
N ASN A 82 5.52 9.41 18.17
CA ASN A 82 6.78 8.88 17.61
C ASN A 82 7.27 7.62 18.33
N LYS A 83 6.35 6.79 18.83
CA LYS A 83 6.64 5.50 19.48
C LYS A 83 5.68 4.46 18.94
N THR A 84 6.23 3.35 18.48
CA THR A 84 5.46 2.21 17.98
C THR A 84 5.11 1.30 19.18
N GLU A 85 3.84 1.14 19.50
CA GLU A 85 3.33 0.31 20.59
C GLU A 85 3.40 -1.20 20.29
N GLY A 86 3.66 -1.57 19.03
CA GLY A 86 3.97 -2.92 18.58
C GLY A 86 2.75 -3.71 18.13
N PHE A 87 2.97 -4.68 17.21
CA PHE A 87 1.93 -5.34 16.41
C PHE A 87 0.69 -5.82 17.20
N LYS A 88 0.86 -6.38 18.40
CA LYS A 88 -0.27 -6.90 19.20
C LYS A 88 -1.22 -5.83 19.74
N LYS A 89 -0.72 -4.59 19.92
CA LYS A 89 -1.50 -3.44 20.39
C LYS A 89 -2.07 -2.61 19.24
N SER A 90 -1.62 -2.88 18.02
CA SER A 90 -2.07 -2.21 16.81
C SER A 90 -3.48 -2.65 16.41
N MET A 91 -4.15 -1.80 15.64
CA MET A 91 -5.55 -1.91 15.22
C MET A 91 -5.70 -2.80 13.98
N THR A 92 -6.84 -3.45 13.86
CA THR A 92 -7.32 -4.06 12.61
C THR A 92 -7.76 -2.99 11.60
N THR A 93 -7.94 -3.36 10.33
CA THR A 93 -8.47 -2.45 9.29
C THR A 93 -9.81 -1.85 9.71
N LYS A 94 -10.72 -2.68 10.25
CA LYS A 94 -12.03 -2.25 10.71
C LYS A 94 -11.94 -1.26 11.87
N GLU A 95 -11.05 -1.49 12.83
CA GLU A 95 -10.82 -0.55 13.94
C GLU A 95 -10.24 0.78 13.45
N LEU A 96 -9.29 0.75 12.51
CA LEU A 96 -8.77 1.96 11.88
C LEU A 96 -9.86 2.75 11.16
N VAL A 97 -10.72 2.08 10.39
CA VAL A 97 -11.83 2.72 9.67
C VAL A 97 -12.79 3.42 10.62
N ASN A 98 -13.16 2.76 11.72
CA ASN A 98 -14.00 3.36 12.76
C ASN A 98 -13.30 4.55 13.41
N TYR A 99 -12.00 4.42 13.73
CA TYR A 99 -11.21 5.52 14.25
C TYR A 99 -11.25 6.74 13.31
N CYS A 100 -11.06 6.52 12.01
CA CYS A 100 -11.08 7.61 11.02
C CYS A 100 -12.43 8.34 11.00
N TRP A 101 -13.54 7.61 11.12
CA TRP A 101 -14.88 8.21 11.21
C TRP A 101 -15.06 9.01 12.50
N ASP A 102 -14.78 8.38 13.64
CA ASP A 102 -15.02 8.96 14.97
C ASP A 102 -14.17 10.23 15.19
N ASN A 103 -12.95 10.25 14.65
CA ASN A 103 -12.03 11.38 14.74
C ASN A 103 -12.15 12.35 13.55
N LYS A 104 -13.11 12.15 12.63
CA LYS A 104 -13.33 12.99 11.45
C LYS A 104 -12.05 13.23 10.66
N MET A 105 -11.25 12.18 10.47
CA MET A 105 -9.99 12.26 9.75
C MET A 105 -10.21 12.67 8.30
N ASP A 106 -9.24 13.40 7.75
CA ASP A 106 -9.20 13.71 6.32
C ASP A 106 -8.79 12.46 5.52
N VAL A 107 -9.78 11.62 5.21
CA VAL A 107 -9.58 10.38 4.45
C VAL A 107 -9.03 10.64 3.05
N LYS A 108 -9.38 11.77 2.44
CA LYS A 108 -8.84 12.11 1.13
C LYS A 108 -7.33 12.28 1.21
N SER A 109 -6.83 13.02 2.20
CA SER A 109 -5.39 13.15 2.45
C SER A 109 -4.74 11.80 2.79
N LEU A 110 -5.38 11.01 3.65
CA LEU A 110 -4.93 9.67 4.02
C LEU A 110 -4.67 8.79 2.79
N ILE A 111 -5.69 8.64 1.94
CA ILE A 111 -5.64 7.81 0.75
C ILE A 111 -4.65 8.40 -0.26
N THR A 112 -4.64 9.72 -0.49
CA THR A 112 -3.70 10.35 -1.43
C THR A 112 -2.25 10.08 -1.03
N ASN A 113 -1.91 10.23 0.25
CA ASN A 113 -0.55 10.01 0.73
C ASN A 113 -0.16 8.54 0.70
N LEU A 114 -1.09 7.62 1.01
CA LEU A 114 -0.88 6.18 0.91
C LEU A 114 -0.59 5.76 -0.54
N PHE A 115 -1.36 6.23 -1.51
CA PHE A 115 -1.15 5.93 -2.92
C PHE A 115 0.13 6.56 -3.47
N SER A 116 0.47 7.78 -3.03
CA SER A 116 1.76 8.41 -3.33
C SER A 116 2.93 7.56 -2.82
N TYR A 117 2.83 7.05 -1.59
CA TYR A 117 3.83 6.15 -1.01
C TYR A 117 3.96 4.82 -1.80
N ILE A 118 2.84 4.21 -2.18
CA ILE A 118 2.83 3.01 -3.05
C ILE A 118 3.52 3.29 -4.39
N ASN A 119 3.24 4.44 -5.02
CA ASN A 119 3.87 4.84 -6.28
C ASN A 119 5.39 5.01 -6.13
N GLN A 120 5.87 5.52 -4.99
CA GLN A 120 7.31 5.61 -4.73
C GLN A 120 7.95 4.22 -4.61
N ILE A 121 7.29 3.28 -3.94
CA ILE A 121 7.78 1.88 -3.86
C ILE A 121 7.89 1.26 -5.25
N LEU A 122 6.83 1.40 -6.07
CA LEU A 122 6.81 0.89 -7.43
C LEU A 122 7.90 1.51 -8.31
N SER A 123 8.09 2.83 -8.20
CA SER A 123 9.11 3.55 -8.96
C SER A 123 10.52 3.07 -8.59
N LYS A 124 10.82 2.89 -7.30
CA LYS A 124 12.10 2.33 -6.83
C LYS A 124 12.32 0.90 -7.32
N LYS A 125 11.29 0.06 -7.30
CA LYS A 125 11.39 -1.32 -7.82
C LYS A 125 11.64 -1.34 -9.33
N LYS A 126 10.91 -0.53 -10.09
CA LYS A 126 11.12 -0.39 -11.54
C LYS A 126 12.56 0.04 -11.86
N GLN A 127 13.09 1.02 -11.13
CA GLN A 127 14.46 1.49 -11.33
C GLN A 127 15.48 0.37 -11.03
N ARG A 128 15.31 -0.38 -9.94
CA ARG A 128 16.20 -1.51 -9.62
C ARG A 128 16.19 -2.58 -10.73
N MET A 129 15.01 -2.95 -11.21
CA MET A 129 14.89 -3.91 -12.32
C MET A 129 15.56 -3.41 -13.60
N SER A 130 15.44 -2.11 -13.92
CA SER A 130 16.13 -1.51 -15.07
C SER A 130 17.65 -1.67 -14.93
N ASN A 131 18.20 -1.34 -13.77
CA ASN A 131 19.64 -1.47 -13.52
C ASN A 131 20.11 -2.93 -13.59
N GLU A 132 19.30 -3.89 -13.14
CA GLU A 132 19.61 -5.32 -13.27
C GLU A 132 19.61 -5.78 -14.73
N ILE A 133 18.63 -5.34 -15.52
CA ILE A 133 18.58 -5.61 -16.97
C ILE A 133 19.84 -5.05 -17.65
N ASP A 134 20.22 -3.81 -17.34
CA ASP A 134 21.41 -3.19 -17.91
C ASP A 134 22.69 -3.97 -17.55
N ARG A 135 22.78 -4.47 -16.30
CA ARG A 135 23.89 -5.34 -15.88
C ARG A 135 23.93 -6.64 -16.67
N TYR A 136 22.80 -7.33 -16.81
CA TYR A 136 22.75 -8.58 -17.58
C TYR A 136 23.06 -8.37 -19.06
N ASN A 137 22.61 -7.26 -19.64
CA ASN A 137 22.97 -6.91 -21.02
C ASN A 137 24.49 -6.70 -21.18
N SER A 138 25.14 -6.06 -20.19
CA SER A 138 26.60 -5.93 -20.18
C SER A 138 27.31 -7.28 -20.07
N GLU A 139 26.81 -8.20 -19.25
CA GLU A 139 27.37 -9.56 -19.13
C GLU A 139 27.22 -10.35 -20.44
N ILE A 140 26.05 -10.25 -21.09
CA ILE A 140 25.79 -10.87 -22.41
C ILE A 140 26.75 -10.31 -23.47
N ASN A 141 26.98 -8.98 -23.49
CA ASN A 141 27.92 -8.39 -24.44
C ASN A 141 29.34 -8.92 -24.23
N CYS A 142 29.80 -9.03 -22.99
CA CYS A 142 31.11 -9.63 -22.69
C CYS A 142 31.21 -11.09 -23.15
N LEU A 143 30.13 -11.86 -23.02
CA LEU A 143 30.10 -13.25 -23.52
C LEU A 143 30.12 -13.30 -25.06
N ASN A 144 29.40 -12.40 -25.73
CA ASN A 144 29.42 -12.31 -27.19
C ASN A 144 30.82 -11.97 -27.70
N GLU A 145 31.50 -10.99 -27.08
CA GLU A 145 32.89 -10.66 -27.41
C GLU A 145 33.83 -11.87 -27.22
N ALA A 146 33.64 -12.65 -26.16
CA ALA A 146 34.42 -13.87 -25.94
C ALA A 146 34.15 -14.94 -27.03
N ILE A 147 32.89 -15.09 -27.46
CA ILE A 147 32.51 -16.00 -28.55
C ILE A 147 33.15 -15.55 -29.86
N ASP A 148 33.09 -14.26 -30.18
CA ASP A 148 33.69 -13.71 -31.40
C ASP A 148 35.20 -13.95 -31.43
N ASN A 149 35.91 -13.68 -30.34
CA ASN A 149 37.34 -13.98 -30.21
C ASN A 149 37.65 -15.49 -30.38
N LEU A 150 36.80 -16.37 -29.84
CA LEU A 150 36.98 -17.82 -30.00
C LEU A 150 36.74 -18.26 -31.44
N ASN A 151 35.75 -17.67 -32.13
CA ASN A 151 35.50 -17.93 -33.54
C ASN A 151 36.68 -17.46 -34.40
N GLU A 152 37.22 -16.26 -34.14
CA GLU A 152 38.44 -15.78 -34.81
C GLU A 152 39.60 -16.76 -34.62
N LEU A 153 39.83 -17.28 -33.41
CA LEU A 153 40.87 -18.28 -33.15
C LEU A 153 40.66 -19.60 -33.92
N ILE A 154 39.40 -20.03 -34.10
CA ILE A 154 39.07 -21.22 -34.88
C ILE A 154 39.33 -20.97 -36.38
N GLU A 155 38.93 -19.79 -36.88
CA GLU A 155 39.11 -19.39 -38.29
C GLU A 155 40.58 -19.12 -38.65
N MET A 156 41.39 -18.69 -37.69
CA MET A 156 42.83 -18.45 -37.84
C MET A 156 43.67 -19.73 -38.01
N ASP A 157 43.04 -20.89 -38.24
CA ASP A 157 43.58 -22.19 -38.63
C ASP A 157 45.11 -22.28 -38.51
N ILE A 158 45.61 -22.78 -37.37
CA ILE A 158 47.05 -22.94 -37.15
C ILE A 158 47.60 -23.81 -38.28
N PRO A 159 48.50 -23.30 -39.15
CA PRO A 159 49.06 -24.09 -40.24
C PRO A 159 49.66 -25.39 -39.69
N GLU A 160 49.36 -26.52 -40.33
CA GLU A 160 49.89 -27.84 -39.97
C GLU A 160 51.43 -27.85 -39.83
N GLU A 161 52.09 -26.94 -40.55
CA GLU A 161 53.55 -26.70 -40.50
C GLU A 161 54.07 -26.29 -39.11
N ILE A 162 53.23 -25.75 -38.21
CA ILE A 162 53.58 -25.45 -36.82
C ILE A 162 53.30 -26.65 -35.90
N LYS A 163 52.35 -27.53 -36.23
CA LYS A 163 51.98 -28.70 -35.41
C LYS A 163 52.97 -29.87 -35.51
N GLN A 164 53.84 -29.90 -36.54
CA GLN A 164 54.79 -30.99 -36.80
C GLN A 164 56.26 -30.68 -36.40
N ARG A 165 56.52 -29.60 -35.65
CA ARG A 165 57.81 -29.37 -34.97
C ARG A 165 57.75 -29.83 -33.53
#